data_AF-A0A2E2XIR2-F1
#
_entry.id   AF-A0A2E2XIR2-F1
#
_cell.length_a   1.000
_cell.length_b   1.000
_cell.length_c   1.000
_cell.angle_alpha   90.00
_cell.angle_beta   90.00
_cell.angle_gamma   90.00
#
_symmetry.space_group_name_H-M   'P 1'
#
loop_
_entity.id
_entity.type
_entity.pdbx_description
1 polymer ?
#
loop_
_entity_poly.entity_id
_entity_poly.type
_entity_poly.pdbx_seq_one_letter_code
_entity_poly.pdbx_strand_id
1 'polypeptide(L)'
;MWSKELIPFSISLNGWGEAGRGWDQTSRNQCNLVLQLNFDGKHDEQYRKLVKPDDDYGPFEFWGHPVQKGSRKTMSWVRMDIDFDTNEVLIEEIQNDWLRKASSALTRVKSRRVEKPSIKPRDVYGDILGDFEDFEYYVEQTLEPYRKIWAEATMLAALRFIRDEIGVSTIYYHSFDTGNKLKGVFGSPPRSIYTQLPKQFGFEETSDVPVILARDKFSRRCIKAIDSPCWFRRVI
;
A
#
# COMPACT_ATOMS: atom_id res chain seq x y z
N MET A 1 6.93 -8.80 27.07
CA MET A 1 6.59 -10.16 26.58
C MET A 1 6.24 -10.00 25.10
N TRP A 2 7.10 -10.46 24.19
CA TRP A 2 6.84 -10.39 22.74
C TRP A 2 5.60 -11.24 22.43
N SER A 3 4.69 -10.77 21.58
CA SER A 3 3.48 -11.55 21.23
C SER A 3 3.89 -12.88 20.60
N LYS A 4 3.27 -13.98 21.06
CA LYS A 4 3.68 -15.36 20.77
C LYS A 4 3.43 -15.82 19.33
N GLU A 5 2.73 -15.06 18.50
CA GLU A 5 2.38 -15.45 17.14
C GLU A 5 3.18 -14.61 16.14
N LEU A 6 4.10 -15.28 15.42
CA LEU A 6 4.84 -14.70 14.32
C LEU A 6 4.01 -14.83 13.04
N ILE A 7 3.93 -13.76 12.24
CA ILE A 7 3.25 -13.76 10.94
C ILE A 7 4.32 -13.74 9.83
N PRO A 8 4.56 -14.87 9.14
CA PRO A 8 5.63 -15.00 8.15
C PRO A 8 5.19 -14.48 6.77
N PHE A 9 5.23 -13.15 6.62
CA PHE A 9 5.02 -12.49 5.33
C PHE A 9 6.08 -12.89 4.30
N SER A 10 5.71 -12.82 3.02
CA SER A 10 6.66 -12.91 1.91
C SER A 10 6.68 -11.61 1.12
N ILE A 11 7.81 -11.32 0.48
CA ILE A 11 7.97 -10.12 -0.36
C ILE A 11 8.10 -10.51 -1.83
N SER A 12 7.58 -9.67 -2.71
CA SER A 12 7.78 -9.77 -4.16
C SER A 12 7.95 -8.38 -4.77
N LEU A 13 8.42 -8.33 -6.02
CA LEU A 13 8.67 -7.09 -6.74
C LEU A 13 7.76 -6.97 -7.97
N ASN A 14 7.40 -5.73 -8.28
CA ASN A 14 6.68 -5.36 -9.50
C ASN A 14 7.11 -3.95 -9.96
N GLY A 15 6.57 -3.48 -11.08
CA GLY A 15 6.71 -2.10 -11.55
C GLY A 15 5.42 -1.30 -11.40
N TRP A 16 5.56 0.03 -11.38
CA TRP A 16 4.43 0.95 -11.50
C TRP A 16 4.72 2.04 -12.53
N GLY A 17 3.75 2.29 -13.41
CA GLY A 17 3.76 3.36 -14.40
C GLY A 17 4.46 2.99 -15.70
N GLU A 18 4.18 3.77 -16.73
CA GLU A 18 4.73 3.67 -18.10
C GLU A 18 5.47 4.98 -18.47
N ALA A 19 6.02 5.66 -17.46
CA ALA A 19 6.68 6.96 -17.56
C ALA A 19 5.78 8.17 -17.89
N GLY A 20 4.45 8.02 -17.74
CA GLY A 20 3.44 9.05 -17.94
C GLY A 20 2.85 9.57 -16.62
N ARG A 21 3.46 10.59 -16.01
CA ARG A 21 3.11 11.10 -14.67
C ARG A 21 1.62 11.33 -14.40
N GLY A 22 0.88 11.86 -15.37
CA GLY A 22 -0.52 12.26 -15.16
C GLY A 22 -1.43 11.07 -14.84
N TRP A 23 -1.29 9.98 -15.58
CA TRP A 23 -2.03 8.75 -15.34
C TRP A 23 -1.36 7.93 -14.23
N ASP A 24 -0.03 7.91 -14.21
CA ASP A 24 0.75 7.09 -13.28
C ASP A 24 0.83 7.68 -11.86
N GLN A 25 0.41 8.92 -11.66
CA GLN A 25 0.46 9.60 -10.36
C GLN A 25 1.83 9.45 -9.68
N THR A 26 2.90 9.71 -10.42
CA THR A 26 4.30 9.71 -9.94
C THR A 26 4.80 11.13 -9.72
N SER A 27 5.93 11.30 -9.03
CA SER A 27 6.49 12.64 -8.80
C SER A 27 7.34 13.16 -9.97
N ARG A 28 7.84 12.26 -10.84
CA ARG A 28 8.54 12.57 -12.10
C ARG A 28 8.22 11.53 -13.19
N ASN A 29 8.54 11.84 -14.46
CA ASN A 29 8.22 10.98 -15.62
C ASN A 29 9.13 9.74 -15.69
N GLN A 30 8.67 8.62 -15.14
CA GLN A 30 9.38 7.33 -15.13
C GLN A 30 8.50 6.22 -14.53
N CYS A 31 9.06 5.02 -14.40
CA CYS A 31 8.48 3.93 -13.63
C CYS A 31 9.04 3.90 -12.18
N ASN A 32 8.25 3.40 -11.23
CA ASN A 32 8.70 3.12 -9.88
C ASN A 32 8.88 1.61 -9.66
N LEU A 33 9.81 1.25 -8.77
CA LEU A 33 9.87 -0.10 -8.22
C LEU A 33 8.76 -0.26 -7.18
N VAL A 34 8.06 -1.39 -7.22
CA VAL A 34 7.05 -1.74 -6.23
C VAL A 34 7.54 -2.91 -5.40
N LEU A 35 7.60 -2.72 -4.08
CA LEU A 35 7.72 -3.82 -3.13
C LEU A 35 6.34 -4.22 -2.66
N GLN A 36 5.98 -5.50 -2.84
CA GLN A 36 4.73 -6.07 -2.39
C GLN A 36 4.98 -6.86 -1.11
N LEU A 37 4.16 -6.63 -0.09
CA LEU A 37 4.11 -7.45 1.11
C LEU A 37 2.90 -8.39 0.98
N ASN A 38 3.16 -9.67 0.84
CA ASN A 38 2.15 -10.69 0.60
C ASN A 38 1.82 -11.42 1.90
N PHE A 39 0.56 -11.83 2.02
CA PHE A 39 0.02 -12.57 3.15
C PHE A 39 0.81 -13.86 3.45
N ASP A 40 0.52 -14.48 4.60
CA ASP A 40 1.05 -15.79 4.93
C ASP A 40 0.20 -16.93 4.35
N GLY A 41 0.67 -18.18 4.47
CA GLY A 41 -0.09 -19.34 4.00
C GLY A 41 -1.37 -19.60 4.80
N LYS A 42 -1.43 -19.17 6.07
CA LYS A 42 -2.60 -19.32 6.93
C LYS A 42 -3.74 -18.45 6.43
N HIS A 43 -3.44 -17.23 6.01
CA HIS A 43 -4.41 -16.34 5.36
C HIS A 43 -4.96 -16.96 4.08
N ASP A 44 -4.12 -17.46 3.18
CA ASP A 44 -4.58 -18.06 1.92
C ASP A 44 -5.54 -19.24 2.14
N GLU A 45 -5.27 -20.08 3.15
CA GLU A 45 -6.15 -21.18 3.55
C GLU A 45 -7.51 -20.67 4.06
N GLN A 46 -7.51 -19.72 5.00
CA GLN A 46 -8.75 -19.16 5.54
C GLN A 46 -9.54 -18.40 4.48
N TYR A 47 -8.86 -17.68 3.59
CA TYR A 47 -9.47 -16.98 2.47
C TYR A 47 -10.20 -17.96 1.54
N ARG A 48 -9.55 -19.05 1.11
CA ARG A 48 -10.20 -20.10 0.30
C ARG A 48 -11.36 -20.77 1.03
N LYS A 49 -11.21 -21.03 2.33
CA LYS A 49 -12.23 -21.71 3.15
C LYS A 49 -13.47 -20.85 3.38
N LEU A 50 -13.30 -19.57 3.69
CA LEU A 50 -14.36 -18.69 4.17
C LEU A 50 -14.95 -17.82 3.06
N VAL A 51 -14.10 -17.22 2.22
CA VAL A 51 -14.55 -16.37 1.12
C VAL A 51 -14.96 -17.19 -0.10
N LYS A 52 -14.30 -18.33 -0.32
CA LYS A 52 -14.55 -19.27 -1.43
C LYS A 52 -14.56 -18.52 -2.77
N PRO A 53 -13.46 -17.86 -3.16
CA PRO A 53 -13.41 -17.11 -4.41
C PRO A 53 -13.62 -18.03 -5.61
N ASP A 54 -14.18 -17.48 -6.69
CA ASP A 54 -14.43 -18.18 -7.95
C ASP A 54 -13.27 -18.07 -8.96
N ASP A 55 -12.33 -17.16 -8.71
CA ASP A 55 -11.11 -16.99 -9.50
C ASP A 55 -9.85 -16.73 -8.65
N ASP A 56 -8.71 -16.67 -9.34
CA ASP A 56 -7.41 -16.39 -8.74
C ASP A 56 -7.19 -14.92 -8.39
N TYR A 57 -8.08 -14.00 -8.76
CA TYR A 57 -7.94 -12.55 -8.51
C TYR A 57 -8.64 -12.19 -7.19
N GLY A 58 -9.89 -12.61 -7.08
CA GLY A 58 -10.73 -12.43 -5.95
C GLY A 58 -11.28 -11.00 -5.81
N PRO A 59 -12.21 -10.81 -4.86
CA PRO A 59 -12.98 -9.57 -4.73
C PRO A 59 -12.19 -8.37 -4.18
N PHE A 60 -10.98 -8.59 -3.68
CA PHE A 60 -10.22 -7.59 -2.89
C PHE A 60 -8.99 -7.05 -3.59
N GLU A 61 -8.63 -7.56 -4.77
CA GLU A 61 -7.55 -7.00 -5.60
C GLU A 61 -8.08 -5.91 -6.54
N PHE A 62 -7.21 -5.07 -7.10
CA PHE A 62 -7.60 -4.08 -8.10
C PHE A 62 -6.71 -4.20 -9.33
N TRP A 63 -7.30 -4.45 -10.50
CA TRP A 63 -6.58 -4.83 -11.72
C TRP A 63 -5.53 -3.81 -12.17
N GLY A 64 -5.72 -2.53 -11.87
CA GLY A 64 -4.77 -1.46 -12.16
C GLY A 64 -3.68 -1.27 -11.10
N HIS A 65 -3.68 -2.07 -10.03
CA HIS A 65 -2.68 -2.00 -8.96
C HIS A 65 -1.70 -3.17 -9.02
N PRO A 66 -0.48 -2.99 -8.47
CA PRO A 66 0.60 -3.95 -8.55
C PRO A 66 0.34 -5.04 -7.51
N VAL A 67 -0.50 -5.99 -7.85
CA VAL A 67 -0.78 -7.20 -7.06
C VAL A 67 -0.05 -8.41 -7.64
N GLN A 68 0.39 -9.32 -6.77
CA GLN A 68 1.04 -10.56 -7.19
C GLN A 68 0.01 -11.50 -7.80
N LYS A 69 0.35 -12.14 -8.93
CA LYS A 69 -0.48 -13.15 -9.60
C LYS A 69 0.04 -14.55 -9.34
N GLY A 70 -0.87 -15.52 -9.16
CA GLY A 70 -0.55 -16.96 -9.12
C GLY A 70 0.26 -17.43 -7.91
N SER A 71 0.31 -16.65 -6.84
CA SER A 71 1.02 -16.99 -5.60
C SER A 71 0.26 -16.40 -4.40
N ARG A 72 0.96 -16.13 -3.29
CA ARG A 72 0.37 -15.48 -2.11
C ARG A 72 -0.24 -14.14 -2.46
N LYS A 73 -1.37 -13.84 -1.83
CA LYS A 73 -2.12 -12.60 -2.06
C LYS A 73 -1.37 -11.38 -1.55
N THR A 74 -1.39 -10.28 -2.30
CA THR A 74 -0.77 -9.02 -1.86
C THR A 74 -1.63 -8.34 -0.79
N MET A 75 -1.09 -8.16 0.41
CA MET A 75 -1.74 -7.44 1.49
C MET A 75 -1.61 -5.93 1.30
N SER A 76 -0.38 -5.50 0.99
CA SER A 76 0.02 -4.10 0.88
C SER A 76 1.24 -3.97 -0.03
N TRP A 77 1.53 -2.74 -0.44
CA TRP A 77 2.65 -2.46 -1.32
C TRP A 77 3.23 -1.06 -1.09
N VAL A 78 4.48 -0.87 -1.51
CA VAL A 78 5.23 0.38 -1.45
C VAL A 78 5.75 0.72 -2.84
N ARG A 79 5.45 1.93 -3.32
CA ARG A 79 6.05 2.50 -4.54
C ARG A 79 7.29 3.30 -4.17
N MET A 80 8.39 3.01 -4.85
CA MET A 80 9.70 3.61 -4.62
C MET A 80 10.28 4.15 -5.92
N ASP A 81 10.58 5.44 -5.91
CA ASP A 81 11.44 6.07 -6.89
C ASP A 81 12.89 5.96 -6.43
N ILE A 82 13.74 5.30 -7.20
CA ILE A 82 15.11 4.95 -6.82
C ILE A 82 16.08 5.62 -7.78
N ASP A 83 17.06 6.32 -7.23
CA ASP A 83 18.17 6.89 -7.99
C ASP A 83 19.51 6.51 -7.36
N PHE A 84 20.20 5.60 -8.04
CA PHE A 84 21.51 5.11 -7.61
C PHE A 84 22.62 6.17 -7.75
N ASP A 85 22.47 7.13 -8.67
CA ASP A 85 23.50 8.16 -8.88
C ASP A 85 23.53 9.18 -7.73
N THR A 86 22.38 9.42 -7.11
CA THR A 86 22.25 10.29 -5.94
C THR A 86 22.25 9.53 -4.63
N ASN A 87 22.17 8.19 -4.69
CA ASN A 87 22.00 7.33 -3.53
C ASN A 87 20.76 7.75 -2.70
N GLU A 88 19.66 8.00 -3.42
CA GLU A 88 18.37 8.40 -2.86
C GLU A 88 17.25 7.43 -3.27
N VAL A 89 16.36 7.14 -2.32
CA VAL A 89 15.04 6.57 -2.60
C VAL A 89 13.98 7.54 -2.11
N LEU A 90 12.98 7.81 -2.93
CA LEU A 90 11.75 8.48 -2.53
C LEU A 90 10.63 7.44 -2.45
N ILE A 91 10.12 7.20 -1.24
CA ILE A 91 8.90 6.45 -1.01
C ILE A 91 7.73 7.33 -1.47
N GLU A 92 7.20 7.00 -2.64
CA GLU A 92 6.12 7.71 -3.31
C GLU A 92 4.79 7.45 -2.62
N GLU A 93 4.56 6.20 -2.21
CA GLU A 93 3.30 5.76 -1.63
C GLU A 93 3.40 4.41 -0.91
N ILE A 94 2.63 4.28 0.18
CA ILE A 94 2.31 3.01 0.84
C ILE A 94 0.80 2.83 0.83
N GLN A 95 0.31 1.67 0.38
CA GLN A 95 -1.12 1.34 0.37
C GLN A 95 -1.41 -0.09 0.80
N ASN A 96 -2.65 -0.30 1.26
CA ASN A 96 -3.29 -1.61 1.32
C ASN A 96 -4.65 -1.53 0.60
N ASP A 97 -4.84 -2.38 -0.40
CA ASP A 97 -6.15 -2.49 -1.06
C ASP A 97 -6.98 -3.55 -0.40
N TRP A 98 -6.36 -4.68 -0.07
CA TRP A 98 -7.05 -5.88 0.35
C TRP A 98 -7.86 -5.66 1.63
N LEU A 99 -7.22 -5.17 2.70
CA LEU A 99 -7.88 -4.97 4.00
C LEU A 99 -8.98 -3.90 3.90
N ARG A 100 -8.70 -2.81 3.19
CA ARG A 100 -9.67 -1.73 2.92
C ARG A 100 -10.89 -2.23 2.15
N LYS A 101 -10.68 -2.93 1.03
CA LYS A 101 -11.76 -3.46 0.18
C LYS A 101 -12.57 -4.53 0.90
N ALA A 102 -11.94 -5.45 1.63
CA ALA A 102 -12.64 -6.45 2.43
C ALA A 102 -13.56 -5.79 3.46
N SER A 103 -13.08 -4.75 4.14
CA SER A 103 -13.86 -4.00 5.13
C SER A 103 -15.02 -3.24 4.48
N SER A 104 -14.78 -2.53 3.37
CA SER A 104 -15.84 -1.87 2.59
C SER A 104 -16.89 -2.84 2.05
N ALA A 105 -16.46 -4.02 1.59
CA ALA A 105 -17.36 -5.06 1.09
C ALA A 105 -18.26 -5.59 2.21
N LEU A 106 -17.72 -5.89 3.40
CA LEU A 106 -18.52 -6.29 4.54
C LEU A 106 -19.52 -5.20 4.95
N THR A 107 -19.10 -3.93 5.05
CA THR A 107 -20.00 -2.81 5.36
C THR A 107 -21.16 -2.74 4.36
N ARG A 108 -20.90 -2.91 3.06
CA ARG A 108 -21.92 -2.90 2.03
C ARG A 108 -22.87 -4.10 2.15
N VAL A 109 -22.35 -5.31 2.39
CA VAL A 109 -23.17 -6.50 2.61
C VAL A 109 -24.05 -6.34 3.84
N LYS A 110 -23.51 -5.88 4.97
CA LYS A 110 -24.27 -5.59 6.20
C LYS A 110 -25.40 -4.59 5.95
N SER A 111 -25.11 -3.49 5.25
CA SER A 111 -26.12 -2.48 4.89
C SER A 111 -27.25 -3.08 4.04
N ARG A 112 -26.94 -3.94 3.07
CA ARG A 112 -27.97 -4.62 2.26
C ARG A 112 -28.77 -5.65 3.06
N ARG A 113 -28.17 -6.30 4.06
CA ARG A 113 -28.86 -7.25 4.94
C ARG A 113 -29.88 -6.57 5.86
N VAL A 114 -29.71 -5.29 6.19
CA VAL A 114 -30.75 -4.51 6.90
C VAL A 114 -32.04 -4.45 6.07
N GLU A 115 -31.93 -4.26 4.76
CA GLU A 115 -33.08 -4.21 3.85
C GLU A 115 -33.60 -5.61 3.48
N LYS A 116 -32.69 -6.58 3.30
CA LYS A 116 -33.00 -7.95 2.89
C LYS A 116 -32.14 -8.95 3.69
N PRO A 117 -32.62 -9.45 4.84
CA PRO A 117 -31.82 -10.31 5.73
C PRO A 117 -31.25 -11.59 5.09
N SER A 118 -31.90 -12.09 4.04
CA SER A 118 -31.47 -13.30 3.31
C SER A 118 -30.46 -13.03 2.19
N ILE A 119 -30.05 -11.78 1.94
CA ILE A 119 -29.08 -11.47 0.89
C ILE A 119 -27.73 -12.11 1.22
N LYS A 120 -27.15 -12.78 0.23
CA LYS A 120 -25.84 -13.41 0.34
C LYS A 120 -24.74 -12.45 -0.11
N PRO A 121 -23.50 -12.59 0.38
CA PRO A 121 -22.37 -11.78 -0.09
C PRO A 121 -22.23 -11.80 -1.62
N ARG A 122 -22.38 -12.97 -2.24
CA ARG A 122 -22.35 -13.14 -3.71
C ARG A 122 -23.33 -12.26 -4.50
N ASP A 123 -24.47 -11.92 -3.89
CA ASP A 123 -25.49 -11.09 -4.53
C ASP A 123 -25.07 -9.60 -4.56
N VAL A 124 -24.03 -9.25 -3.78
CA VAL A 124 -23.44 -7.90 -3.72
C VAL A 124 -22.08 -7.86 -4.43
N TYR A 125 -21.29 -8.92 -4.29
CA TYR A 125 -19.98 -9.11 -4.90
C TYR A 125 -19.86 -10.55 -5.41
N GLY A 126 -19.90 -10.76 -6.73
CA GLY A 126 -19.99 -12.10 -7.34
C GLY A 126 -18.95 -13.09 -6.82
N ASP A 127 -17.73 -12.61 -6.59
CA ASP A 127 -16.54 -13.41 -6.26
C ASP A 127 -16.46 -13.80 -4.76
N ILE A 128 -17.53 -13.58 -3.98
CA ILE A 128 -17.65 -14.02 -2.58
C ILE A 128 -18.70 -15.13 -2.49
N LEU A 129 -18.29 -16.38 -2.68
CA LEU A 129 -19.21 -17.54 -2.60
C LEU A 129 -19.44 -18.05 -1.17
N GLY A 130 -18.67 -17.55 -0.20
CA GLY A 130 -18.93 -17.73 1.23
C GLY A 130 -20.32 -17.27 1.65
N ASP A 131 -20.86 -17.87 2.71
CA ASP A 131 -22.06 -17.32 3.35
C ASP A 131 -21.71 -16.06 4.16
N PHE A 132 -22.74 -15.42 4.72
CA PHE A 132 -22.54 -14.15 5.40
C PHE A 132 -21.68 -14.32 6.65
N GLU A 133 -21.90 -15.38 7.42
CA GLU A 133 -21.22 -15.69 8.66
C GLU A 133 -19.74 -16.01 8.42
N ASP A 134 -19.43 -16.82 7.40
CA ASP A 134 -18.04 -17.10 6.98
C ASP A 134 -17.34 -15.80 6.52
N PHE A 135 -18.02 -14.99 5.70
CA PHE A 135 -17.44 -13.75 5.20
C PHE A 135 -17.22 -12.71 6.30
N GLU A 136 -18.18 -12.55 7.22
CA GLU A 136 -18.06 -11.70 8.40
C GLU A 136 -16.89 -12.17 9.28
N TYR A 137 -16.80 -13.48 9.57
CA TYR A 137 -15.70 -14.03 10.35
C TYR A 137 -14.34 -13.81 9.68
N TYR A 138 -14.26 -14.00 8.36
CA TYR A 138 -13.04 -13.71 7.61
C TYR A 138 -12.60 -12.25 7.78
N VAL A 139 -13.52 -11.31 7.57
CA VAL A 139 -13.19 -9.88 7.64
C VAL A 139 -12.92 -9.46 9.09
N GLU A 140 -13.75 -9.84 10.07
CA GLU A 140 -13.65 -9.32 11.43
C GLU A 140 -12.64 -10.06 12.30
N GLN A 141 -12.39 -11.34 12.04
CA GLN A 141 -11.51 -12.17 12.88
C GLN A 141 -10.23 -12.56 12.14
N THR A 142 -10.34 -13.08 10.91
CA THR A 142 -9.16 -13.58 10.17
C THR A 142 -8.23 -12.44 9.76
N LEU A 143 -8.77 -11.30 9.31
CA LEU A 143 -7.96 -10.15 8.88
C LEU A 143 -7.46 -9.27 10.04
N GLU A 144 -7.96 -9.48 11.25
CA GLU A 144 -7.69 -8.57 12.38
C GLU A 144 -6.20 -8.51 12.80
N PRO A 145 -5.46 -9.63 12.89
CA PRO A 145 -4.02 -9.56 13.17
C PRO A 145 -3.26 -8.72 12.14
N TYR A 146 -3.63 -8.83 10.86
CA TYR A 146 -3.02 -8.10 9.76
C TYR A 146 -3.33 -6.60 9.81
N ARG A 147 -4.60 -6.24 10.11
CA ARG A 147 -5.00 -4.83 10.25
C ARG A 147 -4.17 -4.07 11.28
N LYS A 148 -3.77 -4.74 12.37
CA LYS A 148 -3.01 -4.11 13.45
C LYS A 148 -1.59 -3.74 13.04
N ILE A 149 -0.99 -4.51 12.12
CA ILE A 149 0.45 -4.41 11.85
C ILE A 149 0.80 -4.08 10.41
N TRP A 150 -0.15 -4.06 9.47
CA TRP A 150 0.17 -3.98 8.03
C TRP A 150 1.07 -2.78 7.70
N ALA A 151 0.79 -1.59 8.27
CA ALA A 151 1.52 -0.37 7.94
C ALA A 151 2.98 -0.45 8.40
N GLU A 152 3.19 -0.88 9.64
CA GLU A 152 4.52 -1.05 10.24
C GLU A 152 5.29 -2.20 9.56
N ALA A 153 4.64 -3.33 9.30
CA ALA A 153 5.24 -4.46 8.60
C ALA A 153 5.68 -4.08 7.18
N THR A 154 4.86 -3.29 6.48
CA THR A 154 5.14 -2.82 5.11
C THR A 154 6.29 -1.83 5.09
N MET A 155 6.29 -0.85 5.98
CA MET A 155 7.39 0.12 6.11
C MET A 155 8.69 -0.58 6.50
N LEU A 156 8.65 -1.51 7.46
CA LEU A 156 9.83 -2.28 7.87
C LEU A 156 10.39 -3.11 6.71
N ALA A 157 9.52 -3.79 5.95
CA ALA A 157 9.93 -4.55 4.78
C ALA A 157 10.59 -3.66 3.73
N ALA A 158 10.02 -2.48 3.45
CA ALA A 158 10.59 -1.51 2.53
C ALA A 158 11.97 -1.00 2.98
N LEU A 159 12.10 -0.59 4.24
CA LEU A 159 13.37 -0.09 4.77
C LEU A 159 14.46 -1.16 4.77
N ARG A 160 14.13 -2.40 5.14
CA ARG A 160 15.07 -3.52 5.07
C ARG A 160 15.47 -3.80 3.63
N PHE A 161 14.52 -3.82 2.71
CA PHE A 161 14.81 -4.04 1.29
C PHE A 161 15.71 -2.93 0.71
N ILE A 162 15.39 -1.65 0.97
CA ILE A 162 16.18 -0.51 0.49
C ILE A 162 17.63 -0.60 1.01
N ARG A 163 17.81 -0.91 2.30
CA ARG A 163 19.13 -0.94 2.94
C ARG A 163 19.92 -2.21 2.61
N ASP A 164 19.30 -3.36 2.84
CA ASP A 164 19.97 -4.66 2.88
C ASP A 164 20.12 -5.28 1.48
N GLU A 165 19.18 -5.00 0.57
CA GLU A 165 19.15 -5.60 -0.77
C GLU A 165 19.58 -4.62 -1.87
N ILE A 166 19.14 -3.35 -1.78
CA ILE A 166 19.44 -2.33 -2.80
C ILE A 166 20.68 -1.48 -2.44
N GLY A 167 20.97 -1.32 -1.15
CA GLY A 167 22.15 -0.58 -0.68
C GLY A 167 22.03 0.94 -0.73
N VAL A 168 20.81 1.50 -0.77
CA VAL A 168 20.60 2.96 -0.75
C VAL A 168 20.46 3.49 0.67
N SER A 169 21.16 4.58 1.00
CA SER A 169 21.26 5.10 2.38
C SER A 169 20.39 6.31 2.68
N THR A 170 19.99 7.09 1.67
CA THR A 170 19.14 8.28 1.87
C THR A 170 17.71 7.99 1.45
N ILE A 171 16.79 8.02 2.40
CA ILE A 171 15.39 7.70 2.14
C ILE A 171 14.55 8.94 2.41
N TYR A 172 13.84 9.38 1.39
CA TYR A 172 12.80 10.39 1.46
C TYR A 172 11.42 9.72 1.45
N TYR A 173 10.47 10.39 2.08
CA TYR A 173 9.07 9.99 2.10
C TYR A 173 8.21 11.26 1.98
N HIS A 174 7.18 11.26 1.14
CA HIS A 174 6.35 12.45 0.97
C HIS A 174 5.59 12.83 2.25
N SER A 175 5.56 14.13 2.57
CA SER A 175 4.45 14.62 3.41
C SER A 175 3.13 14.49 2.65
N PHE A 176 2.03 14.39 3.40
CA PHE A 176 0.70 14.26 2.81
C PHE A 176 0.39 15.36 1.79
N ASP A 177 0.60 16.62 2.18
CA ASP A 177 0.19 17.77 1.37
C ASP A 177 1.13 17.98 0.15
N THR A 178 2.44 17.73 0.32
CA THR A 178 3.40 17.84 -0.80
C THR A 178 3.20 16.73 -1.81
N GLY A 179 3.05 15.47 -1.36
CA GLY A 179 2.82 14.33 -2.22
C GLY A 179 1.54 14.46 -3.05
N ASN A 180 0.44 14.91 -2.42
CA ASN A 180 -0.82 15.09 -3.14
C ASN A 180 -0.72 16.14 -4.25
N LYS A 181 -0.08 17.28 -3.97
CA LYS A 181 0.10 18.36 -4.96
C LYS A 181 1.05 17.96 -6.09
N LEU A 182 2.14 17.27 -5.77
CA LEU A 182 3.17 16.91 -6.76
C LEU A 182 2.68 15.84 -7.74
N LYS A 183 2.00 14.82 -7.22
CA LYS A 183 1.50 13.68 -7.99
C LYS A 183 0.16 13.96 -8.69
N GLY A 184 -0.58 14.98 -8.25
CA GLY A 184 -1.91 15.29 -8.78
C GLY A 184 -2.91 14.15 -8.54
N VAL A 185 -2.87 13.54 -7.35
CA VAL A 185 -3.67 12.35 -7.03
C VAL A 185 -5.17 12.62 -7.10
N PHE A 186 -5.93 11.69 -7.67
CA PHE A 186 -7.39 11.64 -7.59
C PHE A 186 -7.81 10.84 -6.36
N GLY A 187 -8.32 11.54 -5.34
CA GLY A 187 -8.57 10.95 -4.03
C GLY A 187 -7.32 11.02 -3.15
N SER A 188 -7.50 11.36 -1.88
CA SER A 188 -6.39 11.48 -0.94
C SER A 188 -6.15 10.15 -0.21
N PRO A 189 -4.89 9.74 -0.02
CA PRO A 189 -4.59 8.58 0.80
C PRO A 189 -4.96 8.85 2.28
N PRO A 190 -4.97 7.83 3.16
CA PRO A 190 -5.18 8.06 4.59
C PRO A 190 -4.06 8.95 5.16
N ARG A 191 -4.42 10.11 5.72
CA ARG A 191 -3.44 11.11 6.23
C ARG A 191 -2.48 10.52 7.26
N SER A 192 -2.94 9.59 8.11
CA SER A 192 -2.11 8.95 9.15
C SER A 192 -0.87 8.23 8.60
N ILE A 193 -0.97 7.62 7.41
CA ILE A 193 0.15 6.94 6.74
C ILE A 193 1.25 7.91 6.32
N TYR A 194 0.91 9.18 6.15
CA TYR A 194 1.83 10.23 5.71
C TYR A 194 2.21 11.20 6.84
N THR A 195 1.82 10.92 8.09
CA THR A 195 2.13 11.79 9.24
C THR A 195 2.70 11.04 10.44
N GLN A 196 2.12 9.89 10.80
CA GLN A 196 2.53 9.12 11.97
C GLN A 196 3.56 8.05 11.62
N LEU A 197 3.31 7.28 10.55
CA LEU A 197 4.14 6.15 10.17
C LEU A 197 5.61 6.54 9.92
N PRO A 198 5.96 7.61 9.18
CA PRO A 198 7.35 7.99 9.01
C PRO A 198 8.05 8.31 10.35
N LYS A 199 7.36 9.00 11.26
CA LYS A 199 7.92 9.37 12.58
C LYS A 199 8.21 8.16 13.45
N GLN A 200 7.33 7.15 13.44
CA GLN A 200 7.54 5.88 14.16
C GLN A 200 8.80 5.15 13.69
N PHE A 201 9.19 5.36 12.43
CA PHE A 201 10.39 4.79 11.83
C PHE A 201 11.57 5.77 11.81
N GLY A 202 11.55 6.82 12.66
CA GLY A 202 12.69 7.71 12.85
C GLY A 202 13.00 8.61 11.65
N PHE A 203 12.02 8.89 10.79
CA PHE A 203 12.17 9.96 9.81
C PHE A 203 11.97 11.33 10.46
N GLU A 204 12.73 12.30 10.00
CA GLU A 204 12.64 13.70 10.41
C GLU A 204 12.00 14.53 9.29
N GLU A 205 11.18 15.51 9.67
CA GLU A 205 10.63 16.46 8.68
C GLU A 205 11.75 17.35 8.13
N THR A 206 11.72 17.60 6.82
CA THR A 206 12.69 18.45 6.14
C THR A 206 12.04 19.23 4.99
N SER A 207 12.55 20.44 4.75
CA SER A 207 12.28 21.23 3.54
C SER A 207 13.33 21.01 2.44
N ASP A 208 14.36 20.19 2.71
CA ASP A 208 15.36 19.82 1.73
C ASP A 208 14.71 19.02 0.60
N VAL A 209 14.74 19.58 -0.60
CA VAL A 209 14.21 18.92 -1.79
C VAL A 209 15.11 17.71 -2.13
N PRO A 210 14.54 16.50 -2.28
CA PRO A 210 15.30 15.34 -2.76
C PRO A 210 16.02 15.67 -4.07
N VAL A 211 17.31 15.32 -4.19
CA VAL A 211 18.11 15.63 -5.39
C VAL A 211 17.48 15.01 -6.64
N ILE A 212 16.93 13.80 -6.51
CA ILE A 212 16.16 13.07 -7.52
C ILE A 212 15.00 13.92 -8.12
N LEU A 213 14.33 14.74 -7.30
CA LEU A 213 13.29 15.67 -7.73
C LEU A 213 13.84 17.02 -8.19
N ALA A 214 14.93 17.49 -7.58
CA ALA A 214 15.55 18.77 -7.93
C ALA A 214 16.17 18.77 -9.35
N ARG A 215 16.69 17.61 -9.78
CA ARG A 215 17.25 17.38 -11.12
C ARG A 215 16.17 17.33 -12.19
N ASP A 216 14.97 16.83 -11.87
CA ASP A 216 13.85 16.81 -12.81
C ASP A 216 13.25 18.22 -13.03
N LYS A 217 13.21 18.66 -14.29
CA LYS A 217 12.73 20.00 -14.66
C LYS A 217 11.26 20.22 -14.29
N PHE A 218 10.44 19.19 -14.44
CA PHE A 218 9.01 19.27 -14.18
C PHE A 218 8.73 19.29 -12.68
N SER A 219 9.27 18.32 -11.92
CA SER A 219 9.12 18.23 -10.47
C SER A 219 9.62 19.50 -9.81
N ARG A 220 10.77 20.03 -10.22
CA ARG A 220 11.29 21.32 -9.75
C ARG A 220 10.32 22.48 -9.97
N ARG A 221 9.63 22.52 -11.12
CA ARG A 221 8.62 23.56 -11.39
C ARG A 221 7.40 23.40 -10.50
N CYS A 222 6.92 22.18 -10.30
CA CYS A 222 5.79 21.89 -9.42
C CYS A 222 6.10 22.21 -7.97
N ILE A 223 7.26 21.80 -7.47
CA ILE A 223 7.73 22.10 -6.11
C ILE A 223 7.73 23.61 -5.84
N LYS A 224 8.20 24.42 -6.80
CA LYS A 224 8.17 25.90 -6.67
C LYS A 224 6.77 26.49 -6.57
N ALA A 225 5.75 25.78 -7.03
CA ALA A 225 4.34 26.21 -6.95
C ALA A 225 3.65 25.72 -5.67
N ILE A 226 4.29 24.84 -4.90
CA ILE A 226 3.78 24.36 -3.62
C ILE A 226 4.23 25.34 -2.55
N ASP A 227 3.27 25.91 -1.83
CA ASP A 227 3.58 26.66 -0.60
C ASP A 227 4.16 25.70 0.45
N SER A 228 5.35 26.04 0.95
CA SER A 228 6.08 25.33 2.00
C SER A 228 6.20 23.81 1.76
N PRO A 229 6.88 23.36 0.69
CA PRO A 229 7.02 21.94 0.39
C PRO A 229 7.85 21.25 1.48
N CYS A 230 7.42 20.06 1.86
CA CYS A 230 7.99 19.30 2.98
C CYS A 230 8.02 17.80 2.67
N TRP A 231 9.07 17.15 3.15
CA TRP A 231 9.27 15.71 3.10
C TRP A 231 9.67 15.19 4.48
N PHE A 232 9.66 13.88 4.61
CA PHE A 232 10.33 13.16 5.66
C PHE A 232 11.63 12.62 5.11
N ARG A 233 12.73 12.74 5.86
CA ARG A 233 14.04 12.22 5.48
C ARG A 233 14.60 11.33 6.57
N ARG A 234 15.24 10.25 6.16
CA ARG A 234 16.02 9.37 7.02
C ARG A 234 17.31 8.98 6.31
N VAL A 235 18.41 9.02 7.04
CA VAL A 235 19.71 8.49 6.61
C VAL A 235 19.98 7.23 7.43
N ILE A 236 20.30 6.12 6.77
CA ILE A 236 20.53 4.81 7.41
C ILE A 236 21.88 4.21 7.06
#